data_AF-A0A2E1YB83-F1
#
_entry.id   AF-A0A2E1YB83-F1
#
_cell.length_a   1.000
_cell.length_b   1.000
_cell.length_c   1.000
_cell.angle_alpha   90.00
_cell.angle_beta   90.00
_cell.angle_gamma   90.00
#
_symmetry.space_group_name_H-M   'P 1'
#
loop_
_entity.id
_entity.type
_entity.pdbx_description
1 polymer ?
#
loop_
_entity_poly.entity_id
_entity_poly.type
_entity_poly.pdbx_seq_one_letter_code
_entity_poly.pdbx_strand_id
1 'polypeptide(L)'
;LGKAGRKVAQAHNDLGWHWWPEPNAILSAPYDGRNPCVQRGVCTSGCGEGAKASTDLTHWPKAIGAGAKLITSARVRKITVNDQGLATGAIWVDPEGREFHQSAKVVILAANAIGTARLLLLSNNSMFPNGLANSSGLVGKRLMMHPFAVVTGWFDESLEGWQGQFGASITSYQFYETNPQHDFVRGAKWALSPVGGPLNHVLPMRAGTEVWGEQHHELMNRTFGKGATWAIFGEDLPEESNYIELDESLSDSSGIPSPKVHYKISQNSKRLMGFQVERAEESLRAAGASDVTTANLLRYSGWHLMGTAKMGDDPAKSVVNRFQRSHDVENLYIVDGSVFVTSSGVNPTATITALALRTADNIVKSRSLQAVPS
;
A
#
# COMPACT_ATOMS: atom_id res chain seq x y z
N LEU A 1 8.39 -12.69 17.72
CA LEU A 1 7.06 -12.71 18.39
C LEU A 1 6.97 -11.66 19.50
N GLY A 2 7.94 -11.57 20.43
CA GLY A 2 7.84 -10.64 21.56
C GLY A 2 6.84 -11.11 22.61
N LYS A 3 6.67 -10.34 23.71
CA LYS A 3 5.71 -10.68 24.77
C LYS A 3 4.27 -10.59 24.29
N ALA A 4 3.89 -9.48 23.64
CA ALA A 4 2.56 -9.28 23.06
C ALA A 4 2.18 -10.39 22.06
N GLY A 5 3.05 -10.69 21.09
CA GLY A 5 2.79 -11.72 20.08
C GLY A 5 2.60 -13.11 20.69
N ARG A 6 3.39 -13.50 21.70
CA ARG A 6 3.20 -14.79 22.39
C ARG A 6 1.90 -14.85 23.19
N LYS A 7 1.55 -13.76 23.88
CA LYS A 7 0.34 -13.68 24.71
C LYS A 7 -0.92 -13.79 23.85
N VAL A 8 -0.99 -13.04 22.75
CA VAL A 8 -2.14 -13.07 21.84
C VAL A 8 -2.19 -14.39 21.05
N ALA A 9 -1.04 -14.95 20.65
CA ALA A 9 -0.97 -16.27 20.03
C ALA A 9 -1.54 -17.37 20.94
N GLN A 10 -1.22 -17.35 22.25
CA GLN A 10 -1.79 -18.30 23.19
C GLN A 10 -3.31 -18.16 23.30
N ALA A 11 -3.82 -16.92 23.38
CA ALA A 11 -5.26 -16.67 23.40
C ALA A 11 -5.96 -17.21 22.14
N HIS A 12 -5.34 -17.05 20.97
CA HIS A 12 -5.86 -17.63 19.72
C HIS A 12 -5.86 -19.16 19.78
N ASN A 13 -4.82 -19.80 20.34
CA ASN A 13 -4.83 -21.26 20.54
C ASN A 13 -6.00 -21.71 21.43
N ASP A 14 -6.26 -20.99 22.53
CA ASP A 14 -7.33 -21.31 23.48
C ASP A 14 -8.72 -21.11 22.86
N LEU A 15 -8.87 -20.11 21.98
CA LEU A 15 -10.08 -19.87 21.18
C LEU A 15 -10.22 -20.82 19.98
N GLY A 16 -9.20 -21.61 19.65
CA GLY A 16 -9.16 -22.42 18.43
C GLY A 16 -9.03 -21.60 17.14
N TRP A 17 -8.47 -20.38 17.22
CA TRP A 17 -8.25 -19.49 16.09
C TRP A 17 -6.83 -19.62 15.51
N HIS A 18 -6.72 -19.46 14.20
CA HIS A 18 -5.43 -19.60 13.50
C HIS A 18 -4.62 -18.30 13.50
N TRP A 19 -3.31 -18.44 13.71
CA TRP A 19 -2.34 -17.35 13.63
C TRP A 19 -1.00 -17.87 13.09
N TRP A 20 -0.20 -16.95 12.54
CA TRP A 20 1.13 -17.24 12.00
C TRP A 20 2.12 -16.14 12.35
N PRO A 21 3.43 -16.42 12.45
CA PRO A 21 4.45 -15.38 12.44
C PRO A 21 4.36 -14.54 11.15
N GLU A 22 4.39 -13.21 11.27
CA GLU A 22 4.30 -12.34 10.09
C GLU A 22 5.63 -12.35 9.30
N PRO A 23 5.61 -12.61 7.98
CA PRO A 23 6.76 -12.38 7.14
C PRO A 23 7.01 -10.88 6.99
N ASN A 24 8.17 -10.42 7.46
CA ASN A 24 8.58 -9.02 7.32
C ASN A 24 9.76 -8.93 6.34
N ALA A 25 9.78 -7.91 5.49
CA ALA A 25 10.96 -7.57 4.67
C ALA A 25 12.03 -6.87 5.55
N ILE A 26 12.46 -7.57 6.60
CA ILE A 26 13.37 -7.10 7.66
C ILE A 26 14.35 -8.25 7.95
N LEU A 27 15.65 -7.95 7.92
CA LEU A 27 16.69 -8.95 8.10
C LEU A 27 16.72 -9.53 9.52
N SER A 28 16.69 -10.86 9.63
CA SER A 28 16.93 -11.61 10.87
C SER A 28 18.40 -11.98 11.08
N ALA A 29 19.18 -12.01 9.99
CA ALA A 29 20.61 -12.27 9.96
C ALA A 29 21.28 -11.32 8.95
N PRO A 30 22.59 -11.07 9.04
CA PRO A 30 23.30 -10.28 8.03
C PRO A 30 23.03 -10.80 6.62
N TYR A 31 22.72 -9.90 5.70
CA TYR A 31 22.44 -10.26 4.30
C TYR A 31 22.77 -9.08 3.39
N ASP A 32 23.48 -9.36 2.30
CA ASP A 32 23.78 -8.36 1.26
C ASP A 32 24.43 -7.09 1.82
N GLY A 33 25.40 -7.27 2.73
CA GLY A 33 26.13 -6.18 3.38
C GLY A 33 25.34 -5.36 4.43
N ARG A 34 24.11 -5.78 4.78
CA ARG A 34 23.25 -5.07 5.75
C ARG A 34 23.11 -5.84 7.06
N ASN A 35 22.95 -5.10 8.15
CA ASN A 35 22.84 -5.64 9.50
C ASN A 35 21.46 -6.26 9.79
N PRO A 36 21.38 -7.24 10.69
CA PRO A 36 20.11 -7.76 11.19
C PRO A 36 19.38 -6.71 12.03
N CYS A 37 18.06 -6.88 12.16
CA CYS A 37 17.22 -5.99 12.93
C CYS A 37 17.46 -6.13 14.44
N VAL A 38 17.71 -4.99 15.11
CA VAL A 38 17.82 -4.90 16.57
C VAL A 38 16.51 -4.49 17.26
N GLN A 39 15.38 -4.59 16.53
CA GLN A 39 14.01 -4.43 17.04
C GLN A 39 13.69 -3.07 17.70
N ARG A 40 14.22 -1.97 17.16
CA ARG A 40 14.02 -0.61 17.69
C ARG A 40 12.56 -0.10 17.70
N GLY A 41 11.62 -0.75 17.02
CA GLY A 41 10.21 -0.35 17.02
C GLY A 41 9.86 0.92 16.22
N VAL A 42 10.82 1.53 15.51
CA VAL A 42 10.66 2.84 14.83
C VAL A 42 10.56 2.72 13.30
N CYS A 43 10.16 1.55 12.78
CA CYS A 43 10.21 1.25 11.35
C CYS A 43 9.47 2.28 10.45
N THR A 44 8.47 2.97 10.99
CA THR A 44 7.67 4.01 10.32
C THR A 44 8.40 5.33 10.14
N SER A 45 9.41 5.62 10.97
CA SER A 45 10.24 6.83 10.90
C SER A 45 11.58 6.60 10.20
N GLY A 46 11.80 5.38 9.68
CA GLY A 46 13.07 4.96 9.08
C GLY A 46 13.75 3.83 9.87
N CYS A 47 14.72 3.17 9.24
CA CYS A 47 15.48 2.10 9.87
C CYS A 47 16.96 2.49 9.96
N GLY A 48 17.39 3.00 11.12
CA GLY A 48 18.79 3.39 11.35
C GLY A 48 19.81 2.24 11.23
N GLU A 49 19.35 0.99 11.36
CA GLU A 49 20.20 -0.20 11.17
C GLU A 49 20.40 -0.61 9.71
N GLY A 50 19.59 -0.08 8.78
CA GLY A 50 19.53 -0.58 7.40
C GLY A 50 18.93 -2.00 7.25
N ALA A 51 18.37 -2.57 8.33
CA ALA A 51 17.81 -3.92 8.35
C ALA A 51 16.48 -4.06 7.60
N LYS A 52 15.64 -3.02 7.62
CA LYS A 52 14.36 -2.98 6.89
C LYS A 52 14.64 -2.75 5.41
N ALA A 53 14.02 -3.53 4.55
CA ALA A 53 14.07 -3.29 3.12
C ALA A 53 13.44 -1.93 2.76
N SER A 54 14.12 -1.25 1.84
CA SER A 54 13.66 -0.08 1.11
C SER A 54 14.45 -0.03 -0.20
N THR A 55 13.87 0.54 -1.26
CA THR A 55 14.43 0.46 -2.62
C THR A 55 15.78 1.14 -2.74
N ASP A 56 16.03 2.21 -1.98
CA ASP A 56 17.32 2.90 -1.82
C ASP A 56 18.42 2.00 -1.25
N LEU A 57 18.08 1.02 -0.41
CA LEU A 57 19.05 0.07 0.16
C LEU A 57 19.21 -1.21 -0.65
N THR A 58 18.19 -1.59 -1.43
CA THR A 58 18.10 -2.97 -1.98
C THR A 58 18.15 -3.05 -3.49
N HIS A 59 17.49 -2.12 -4.19
CA HIS A 59 17.29 -2.21 -5.64
C HIS A 59 18.07 -1.14 -6.38
N TRP A 60 18.01 0.12 -5.93
CA TRP A 60 18.65 1.24 -6.62
C TRP A 60 20.17 1.10 -6.74
N PRO A 61 20.94 0.74 -5.69
CA PRO A 61 22.38 0.58 -5.82
C PRO A 61 22.77 -0.47 -6.85
N LYS A 62 22.03 -1.59 -6.90
CA LYS A 62 22.27 -2.68 -7.87
C LYS A 62 21.91 -2.26 -9.28
N ALA A 63 20.76 -1.59 -9.46
CA ALA A 63 20.33 -1.09 -10.76
C ALA A 63 21.31 -0.04 -11.32
N ILE A 64 21.77 0.89 -10.49
CA ILE A 64 22.75 1.91 -10.87
C ILE A 64 24.09 1.27 -11.20
N GLY A 65 24.56 0.31 -10.39
CA GLY A 65 25.77 -0.47 -10.68
C GLY A 65 25.70 -1.25 -11.99
N ALA A 66 24.50 -1.64 -12.43
CA ALA A 66 24.24 -2.28 -13.71
C ALA A 66 24.04 -1.29 -14.88
N GLY A 67 24.14 0.03 -14.64
CA GLY A 67 24.08 1.07 -15.68
C GLY A 67 22.78 1.87 -15.73
N ALA A 68 21.82 1.66 -14.81
CA ALA A 68 20.63 2.49 -14.73
C ALA A 68 20.98 3.92 -14.31
N LYS A 69 20.34 4.91 -14.94
CA LYS A 69 20.45 6.32 -14.57
C LYS A 69 19.24 6.75 -13.75
N LEU A 70 19.45 7.17 -12.51
CA LEU A 70 18.42 7.70 -11.65
C LEU A 70 18.39 9.23 -11.76
N ILE A 71 17.27 9.79 -12.19
CA ILE A 71 17.02 11.24 -12.21
C ILE A 71 15.99 11.53 -11.12
N THR A 72 16.41 12.23 -10.08
CA THR A 72 15.52 12.68 -8.99
C THR A 72 14.96 14.06 -9.28
N SER A 73 13.88 14.43 -8.58
CA SER A 73 13.22 15.73 -8.76
C SER A 73 12.69 15.97 -10.18
N ALA A 74 12.42 14.90 -10.92
CA ALA A 74 11.83 14.93 -12.25
C ALA A 74 10.34 14.59 -12.17
N ARG A 75 9.46 15.60 -12.27
CA ARG A 75 8.01 15.40 -12.24
C ARG A 75 7.48 15.18 -13.64
N VAL A 76 7.17 13.93 -13.98
CA VAL A 76 6.58 13.59 -15.27
C VAL A 76 5.17 14.18 -15.39
N ARG A 77 4.91 14.93 -16.46
CA ARG A 77 3.59 15.55 -16.73
C ARG A 77 2.82 14.87 -17.87
N LYS A 78 3.52 14.23 -18.82
CA LYS A 78 2.90 13.64 -20.02
C LYS A 78 3.76 12.53 -20.60
N ILE A 79 3.13 11.44 -21.00
CA ILE A 79 3.72 10.43 -21.90
C ILE A 79 3.45 10.86 -23.33
N THR A 80 4.47 10.90 -24.17
CA THR A 80 4.35 11.29 -25.58
C THR A 80 4.13 10.07 -26.45
N VAL A 81 3.34 10.19 -27.52
CA VAL A 81 3.09 9.13 -28.51
C VAL A 81 3.31 9.66 -29.93
N ASN A 82 3.61 8.77 -30.87
CA ASN A 82 3.67 9.08 -32.29
C ASN A 82 2.34 8.76 -33.01
N ASP A 83 2.30 9.00 -34.32
CA ASP A 83 1.10 8.81 -35.16
C ASP A 83 0.70 7.33 -35.32
N GLN A 84 1.58 6.38 -34.97
CA GLN A 84 1.25 4.95 -34.91
C GLN A 84 0.71 4.52 -33.53
N GLY A 85 0.56 5.46 -32.59
CA GLY A 85 0.11 5.16 -31.23
C GLY A 85 1.18 4.56 -30.32
N LEU A 86 2.46 4.56 -30.72
CA LEU A 86 3.58 4.09 -29.88
C LEU A 86 4.08 5.21 -28.97
N ALA A 87 4.38 4.88 -27.71
CA ALA A 87 5.00 5.80 -26.76
C ALA A 87 6.43 6.16 -27.21
N THR A 88 6.75 7.45 -27.25
CA THR A 88 8.05 7.98 -27.68
C THR A 88 8.93 8.48 -26.54
N GLY A 89 8.38 8.58 -25.33
CA GLY A 89 9.07 9.12 -24.18
C GLY A 89 8.14 9.78 -23.19
N ALA A 90 8.70 10.67 -22.37
CA ALA A 90 7.97 11.42 -21.37
C ALA A 90 8.48 12.87 -21.29
N ILE A 91 7.54 13.79 -21.08
CA ILE A 91 7.81 15.18 -20.73
C ILE A 91 7.80 15.29 -19.21
N TRP A 92 8.84 15.88 -18.64
CA TRP A 92 8.95 16.10 -17.20
C TRP A 92 9.45 17.51 -16.88
N VAL A 93 9.11 17.97 -15.68
CA VAL A 93 9.43 19.30 -15.16
C VAL A 93 10.33 19.18 -13.94
N ASP A 94 11.36 20.02 -13.86
CA ASP A 94 12.27 20.09 -12.71
C ASP A 94 11.77 21.07 -11.63
N PRO A 95 12.47 21.22 -10.48
CA PRO A 95 12.07 22.16 -9.43
C PRO A 95 12.08 23.62 -9.86
N GLU A 96 12.86 23.99 -10.88
CA GLU A 96 12.94 25.34 -11.44
C GLU A 96 11.83 25.62 -12.47
N GLY A 97 10.99 24.64 -12.78
CA GLY A 97 9.91 24.77 -13.76
C GLY A 97 10.37 24.58 -15.21
N ARG A 98 11.60 24.12 -15.45
CA ARG A 98 12.11 23.83 -16.79
C ARG A 98 11.56 22.49 -17.28
N GLU A 99 11.19 22.45 -18.55
CA GLU A 99 10.62 21.27 -19.20
C GLU A 99 11.68 20.50 -19.99
N PHE A 100 11.64 19.17 -19.90
CA PHE A 100 12.55 18.26 -20.59
C PHE A 100 11.76 17.16 -21.27
N HIS A 101 12.23 16.73 -22.45
CA HIS A 101 11.77 15.50 -23.09
C HIS A 101 12.81 14.39 -22.91
N GLN A 102 12.38 13.28 -22.32
CA GLN A 102 13.18 12.06 -22.24
C GLN A 102 12.62 11.04 -23.24
N SER A 103 13.31 10.90 -24.38
CA SER A 103 12.94 9.90 -25.38
C SER A 103 13.18 8.48 -24.86
N ALA A 104 12.32 7.55 -25.25
CA ALA A 104 12.40 6.14 -24.87
C ALA A 104 11.80 5.23 -25.94
N LYS A 105 12.35 4.01 -26.07
CA LYS A 105 11.81 2.95 -26.95
C LYS A 105 10.66 2.17 -26.30
N VAL A 106 10.69 2.07 -24.97
CA VAL A 106 9.70 1.40 -24.12
C VAL A 106 9.48 2.29 -22.90
N VAL A 107 8.23 2.48 -22.50
CA VAL A 107 7.86 3.26 -21.31
C VAL A 107 7.26 2.32 -20.27
N ILE A 108 7.77 2.40 -19.03
CA ILE A 108 7.22 1.67 -17.88
C ILE A 108 6.72 2.69 -16.87
N LEU A 109 5.43 2.66 -16.59
CA LEU A 109 4.77 3.52 -15.62
C LEU A 109 4.67 2.82 -14.27
N ALA A 110 5.24 3.42 -13.23
CA ALA A 110 5.24 2.88 -11.86
C ALA A 110 4.99 4.00 -10.84
N ALA A 111 3.91 4.76 -11.04
CA ALA A 111 3.62 5.99 -10.32
C ALA A 111 2.62 5.84 -9.17
N ASN A 112 2.39 4.60 -8.68
CA ASN A 112 1.32 4.20 -7.75
C ASN A 112 -0.09 4.35 -8.36
N ALA A 113 -1.14 3.77 -7.73
CA ALA A 113 -2.45 3.76 -8.36
C ALA A 113 -3.05 5.15 -8.63
N ILE A 114 -2.79 6.14 -7.77
CA ILE A 114 -3.28 7.51 -8.00
C ILE A 114 -2.42 8.20 -9.08
N GLY A 115 -1.10 8.15 -8.94
CA GLY A 115 -0.18 8.83 -9.87
C GLY A 115 -0.22 8.24 -11.28
N THR A 116 -0.39 6.93 -11.41
CA THR A 116 -0.57 6.24 -12.69
C THR A 116 -1.87 6.67 -13.36
N ALA A 117 -3.00 6.65 -12.65
CA ALA A 117 -4.27 7.13 -13.20
C ALA A 117 -4.16 8.59 -13.65
N ARG A 118 -3.62 9.46 -12.79
CA ARG A 118 -3.40 10.87 -13.08
C ARG A 118 -2.58 11.05 -14.35
N LEU A 119 -1.43 10.38 -14.47
CA LEU A 119 -0.53 10.56 -15.61
C LEU A 119 -1.14 10.04 -16.92
N LEU A 120 -1.88 8.94 -16.88
CA LEU A 120 -2.60 8.42 -18.06
C LEU A 120 -3.67 9.42 -18.53
N LEU A 121 -4.47 9.97 -17.60
CA LEU A 121 -5.47 11.01 -17.92
C LEU A 121 -4.84 12.29 -18.48
N LEU A 122 -3.72 12.74 -17.89
CA LEU A 122 -2.94 13.89 -18.39
C LEU A 122 -2.33 13.66 -19.78
N SER A 123 -2.12 12.41 -20.16
CA SER A 123 -1.48 12.03 -21.42
C SER A 123 -2.45 11.91 -22.58
N ASN A 124 -3.57 12.65 -22.54
CA ASN A 124 -4.53 12.70 -23.64
C ASN A 124 -3.95 13.38 -24.89
N ASN A 125 -4.51 13.02 -26.04
CA ASN A 125 -4.19 13.59 -27.36
C ASN A 125 -5.34 13.29 -28.35
N SER A 126 -5.16 13.62 -29.63
CA SER A 126 -6.17 13.37 -30.67
C SER A 126 -6.55 11.90 -30.86
N MET A 127 -5.60 10.97 -30.67
CA MET A 127 -5.86 9.52 -30.75
C MET A 127 -6.46 8.98 -29.43
N PHE A 128 -6.08 9.56 -28.29
CA PHE A 128 -6.53 9.16 -26.96
C PHE A 128 -7.19 10.34 -26.24
N PRO A 129 -8.39 10.79 -26.66
CA PRO A 129 -9.00 12.03 -26.15
C PRO A 129 -9.34 11.97 -24.66
N ASN A 130 -9.65 10.77 -24.16
CA ASN A 130 -10.05 10.52 -22.77
C ASN A 130 -8.87 10.04 -21.88
N GLY A 131 -7.64 10.27 -22.32
CA GLY A 131 -6.43 9.78 -21.64
C GLY A 131 -5.83 8.53 -22.30
N LEU A 132 -4.52 8.38 -22.12
CA LEU A 132 -3.74 7.28 -22.67
C LEU A 132 -4.14 5.94 -22.03
N ALA A 133 -4.17 4.86 -22.81
CA ALA A 133 -4.56 3.52 -22.33
C ALA A 133 -5.99 3.44 -21.76
N ASN A 134 -6.90 4.32 -22.17
CA ASN A 134 -8.24 4.44 -21.61
C ASN A 134 -9.37 4.06 -22.59
N SER A 135 -9.12 3.22 -23.59
CA SER A 135 -10.18 2.76 -24.51
C SER A 135 -11.32 2.02 -23.79
N SER A 136 -11.02 1.31 -22.70
CA SER A 136 -12.01 0.66 -21.84
C SER A 136 -12.79 1.61 -20.93
N GLY A 137 -12.35 2.86 -20.78
CA GLY A 137 -12.93 3.82 -19.84
C GLY A 137 -12.72 3.43 -18.37
N LEU A 138 -11.74 2.58 -18.07
CA LEU A 138 -11.44 2.07 -16.72
C LEU A 138 -10.24 2.74 -16.05
N VAL A 139 -9.45 3.56 -16.75
CA VAL A 139 -8.37 4.31 -16.11
C VAL A 139 -8.96 5.21 -15.02
N GLY A 140 -8.36 5.12 -13.83
CA GLY A 140 -8.79 5.85 -12.64
C GLY A 140 -9.90 5.18 -11.84
N LYS A 141 -10.65 4.22 -12.39
CA LYS A 141 -11.79 3.60 -11.69
C LYS A 141 -11.37 2.42 -10.81
N ARG A 142 -12.26 2.01 -9.90
CA ARG A 142 -12.06 0.86 -9.00
C ARG A 142 -10.89 1.05 -8.05
N LEU A 143 -10.70 2.28 -7.58
CA LEU A 143 -9.73 2.58 -6.54
C LEU A 143 -10.07 1.77 -5.29
N MET A 144 -9.09 1.00 -4.82
CA MET A 144 -9.14 0.21 -3.60
C MET A 144 -8.02 0.65 -2.65
N MET A 145 -8.32 0.71 -1.35
CA MET A 145 -7.40 1.29 -0.34
C MET A 145 -7.25 0.47 0.96
N HIS A 146 -8.01 -0.63 1.09
CA HIS A 146 -8.32 -1.33 2.35
C HIS A 146 -9.07 -0.44 3.37
N PRO A 147 -10.35 -0.71 3.64
CA PRO A 147 -11.00 -0.30 4.87
C PRO A 147 -10.14 -0.73 6.07
N PHE A 148 -9.81 0.22 6.95
CA PHE A 148 -8.82 0.01 7.98
C PHE A 148 -9.39 0.28 9.37
N ALA A 149 -9.09 -0.59 10.32
CA ALA A 149 -9.38 -0.41 11.73
C ALA A 149 -8.17 -0.76 12.59
N VAL A 150 -8.15 -0.19 13.79
CA VAL A 150 -7.16 -0.48 14.81
C VAL A 150 -7.90 -0.84 16.09
N VAL A 151 -7.57 -2.00 16.66
CA VAL A 151 -8.07 -2.43 17.98
C VAL A 151 -6.87 -2.66 18.88
N THR A 152 -6.80 -1.92 19.98
CA THR A 152 -5.67 -1.98 20.93
C THR A 152 -6.15 -2.51 22.26
N GLY A 153 -5.55 -3.59 22.74
CA GLY A 153 -5.75 -4.09 24.10
C GLY A 153 -4.69 -3.51 25.02
N TRP A 154 -5.11 -3.10 26.20
CA TRP A 154 -4.26 -2.61 27.29
C TRP A 154 -4.21 -3.64 28.41
N PHE A 155 -3.01 -3.87 28.93
CA PHE A 155 -2.72 -4.91 29.90
C PHE A 155 -2.08 -4.31 31.16
N ASP A 156 -2.25 -4.96 32.30
CA ASP A 156 -1.70 -4.45 33.55
C ASP A 156 -0.17 -4.67 33.61
N GLU A 157 0.30 -5.78 33.04
CA GLU A 157 1.73 -6.07 32.91
C GLU A 157 2.37 -5.45 31.66
N SER A 158 3.69 -5.22 31.73
CA SER A 158 4.44 -4.73 30.57
C SER A 158 4.65 -5.82 29.52
N LEU A 159 4.22 -5.51 28.29
CA LEU A 159 4.41 -6.33 27.09
C LEU A 159 5.57 -5.85 26.21
N GLU A 160 6.36 -4.88 26.68
CA GLU A 160 7.42 -4.23 25.89
C GLU A 160 6.89 -3.72 24.54
N GLY A 161 5.67 -3.17 24.54
CA GLY A 161 4.96 -2.72 23.34
C GLY A 161 5.65 -1.63 22.50
N TRP A 162 6.82 -1.13 22.93
CA TRP A 162 7.70 -0.27 22.15
C TRP A 162 8.71 -1.03 21.28
N GLN A 163 8.93 -2.33 21.54
CA GLN A 163 9.93 -3.16 20.88
C GLN A 163 9.30 -4.04 19.79
N GLY A 164 10.08 -4.35 18.76
CA GLY A 164 9.71 -5.31 17.71
C GLY A 164 9.61 -4.69 16.33
N GLN A 165 9.17 -5.50 15.36
CA GLN A 165 8.89 -5.04 14.00
C GLN A 165 7.52 -4.34 13.96
N PHE A 166 7.47 -3.10 13.48
CA PHE A 166 6.19 -2.38 13.33
C PHE A 166 5.26 -3.03 12.29
N GLY A 167 5.82 -3.79 11.32
CA GLY A 167 5.05 -4.50 10.29
C GLY A 167 3.99 -5.40 10.91
N ALA A 168 4.42 -6.51 11.51
CA ALA A 168 3.72 -7.19 12.60
C ALA A 168 4.61 -8.28 13.19
N SER A 169 4.23 -8.75 14.38
CA SER A 169 4.86 -9.89 15.04
C SER A 169 4.15 -11.21 14.70
N ILE A 170 2.82 -11.20 14.68
CA ILE A 170 1.95 -12.27 14.21
C ILE A 170 0.86 -11.70 13.30
N THR A 171 0.28 -12.56 12.47
CA THR A 171 -0.90 -12.27 11.67
C THR A 171 -1.96 -13.34 11.88
N SER A 172 -3.22 -12.95 11.70
CA SER A 172 -4.33 -13.89 11.64
C SER A 172 -5.15 -13.67 10.37
N TYR A 173 -5.57 -14.79 9.80
CA TYR A 173 -6.49 -14.91 8.66
C TYR A 173 -7.73 -15.71 9.03
N GLN A 174 -8.00 -15.89 10.34
CA GLN A 174 -9.08 -16.71 10.87
C GLN A 174 -10.43 -16.40 10.21
N PHE A 175 -10.67 -15.12 9.90
CA PHE A 175 -11.91 -14.63 9.30
C PHE A 175 -11.68 -14.01 7.93
N TYR A 176 -10.73 -14.54 7.15
CA TYR A 176 -10.41 -14.03 5.82
C TYR A 176 -11.36 -14.53 4.73
N GLU A 177 -11.69 -15.83 4.76
CA GLU A 177 -12.52 -16.43 3.73
C GLU A 177 -13.97 -15.96 3.82
N THR A 178 -14.64 -15.92 2.65
CA THR A 178 -16.05 -15.55 2.59
C THR A 178 -16.89 -16.64 3.25
N ASN A 179 -17.65 -16.26 4.27
CA ASN A 179 -18.66 -17.14 4.89
C ASN A 179 -20.05 -16.80 4.33
N PRO A 180 -20.73 -17.73 3.62
CA PRO A 180 -22.08 -17.50 3.10
C PRO A 180 -23.15 -17.17 4.14
N GLN A 181 -22.89 -17.44 5.42
CA GLN A 181 -23.79 -17.09 6.53
C GLN A 181 -23.72 -15.61 6.92
N HIS A 182 -22.66 -14.90 6.51
CA HIS A 182 -22.56 -13.47 6.73
C HIS A 182 -23.30 -12.70 5.64
N ASP A 183 -23.77 -11.50 5.95
CA ASP A 183 -24.40 -10.58 5.01
C ASP A 183 -23.36 -9.67 4.28
N PHE A 184 -22.09 -10.09 4.29
CA PHE A 184 -20.98 -9.46 3.60
C PHE A 184 -20.08 -10.53 2.97
N VAL A 185 -19.32 -10.15 1.94
CA VAL A 185 -18.33 -10.98 1.29
C VAL A 185 -16.91 -10.54 1.63
N ARG A 186 -15.96 -11.45 1.44
CA ARG A 186 -14.54 -11.32 1.78
C ARG A 186 -14.30 -11.22 3.28
N GLY A 187 -13.05 -10.96 3.66
CA GLY A 187 -12.58 -10.93 5.03
C GLY A 187 -11.47 -9.90 5.23
N ALA A 188 -10.74 -10.04 6.33
CA ALA A 188 -9.62 -9.15 6.66
C ALA A 188 -8.40 -9.92 7.11
N LYS A 189 -7.21 -9.36 6.84
CA LYS A 189 -5.98 -9.73 7.53
C LYS A 189 -5.90 -8.93 8.83
N TRP A 190 -5.51 -9.59 9.92
CA TRP A 190 -5.11 -8.90 11.14
C TRP A 190 -3.59 -8.98 11.29
N ALA A 191 -2.96 -7.85 11.63
CA ALA A 191 -1.52 -7.77 11.85
C ALA A 191 -1.26 -7.21 13.26
N LEU A 192 -0.59 -7.99 14.11
CA LEU A 192 -0.32 -7.58 15.49
C LEU A 192 0.96 -6.74 15.53
N SER A 193 0.78 -5.43 15.66
CA SER A 193 1.87 -4.47 15.71
C SER A 193 2.14 -4.01 17.15
N PRO A 194 3.39 -3.63 17.46
CA PRO A 194 3.70 -2.91 18.69
C PRO A 194 2.94 -1.57 18.76
N VAL A 195 2.66 -1.09 19.97
CA VAL A 195 2.09 0.26 20.18
C VAL A 195 3.09 1.37 19.92
N GLY A 196 4.39 1.09 19.82
CA GLY A 196 5.43 2.06 19.50
C GLY A 196 6.08 2.70 20.74
N GLY A 197 7.15 3.47 20.50
CA GLY A 197 7.91 4.14 21.56
C GLY A 197 7.19 5.36 22.17
N PRO A 198 7.83 6.07 23.12
CA PRO A 198 7.22 7.18 23.86
C PRO A 198 6.61 8.26 22.97
N LEU A 199 7.24 8.57 21.83
CA LEU A 199 6.72 9.54 20.87
C LEU A 199 5.34 9.18 20.31
N ASN A 200 5.00 7.90 20.21
CA ASN A 200 3.66 7.49 19.75
C ASN A 200 2.59 7.74 20.81
N HIS A 201 2.97 7.71 22.10
CA HIS A 201 2.06 7.91 23.23
C HIS A 201 1.73 9.37 23.51
N VAL A 202 2.47 10.33 22.94
CA VAL A 202 2.15 11.77 23.00
C VAL A 202 1.35 12.27 21.80
N LEU A 203 1.11 11.42 20.78
CA LEU A 203 0.32 11.83 19.63
C LEU A 203 -1.15 12.04 20.03
N PRO A 204 -1.85 13.05 19.48
CA PRO A 204 -3.25 13.33 19.81
C PRO A 204 -4.18 12.13 19.67
N MET A 205 -3.89 11.22 18.73
CA MET A 205 -4.66 9.98 18.53
C MET A 205 -4.64 9.04 19.74
N ARG A 206 -3.61 9.11 20.59
CA ARG A 206 -3.48 8.29 21.81
C ARG A 206 -3.66 9.13 23.09
N ALA A 207 -3.06 10.31 23.14
CA ALA A 207 -3.08 11.18 24.31
C ALA A 207 -4.32 12.07 24.40
N GLY A 208 -5.09 12.24 23.31
CA GLY A 208 -6.15 13.24 23.28
C GLY A 208 -5.58 14.63 23.60
N THR A 209 -6.11 15.24 24.66
CA THR A 209 -5.63 16.51 25.22
C THR A 209 -4.66 16.33 26.40
N GLU A 210 -4.46 15.10 26.89
CA GLU A 210 -3.62 14.75 28.04
C GLU A 210 -2.14 14.58 27.63
N VAL A 211 -1.59 15.61 27.01
CA VAL A 211 -0.23 15.60 26.43
C VAL A 211 0.86 16.15 27.38
N TRP A 212 0.47 16.66 28.55
CA TRP A 212 1.40 17.17 29.58
C TRP A 212 0.82 17.05 31.00
N GLY A 213 1.69 17.15 32.00
CA GLY A 213 1.30 17.19 33.43
C GLY A 213 0.99 15.83 34.04
N GLU A 214 0.36 15.84 35.22
CA GLU A 214 0.06 14.64 36.01
C GLU A 214 -0.80 13.62 35.25
N GLN A 215 -1.83 14.09 34.54
CA GLN A 215 -2.69 13.25 33.69
C GLN A 215 -1.87 12.51 32.61
N HIS A 216 -0.88 13.19 32.01
CA HIS A 216 -0.01 12.55 31.03
C HIS A 216 0.88 11.47 31.67
N HIS A 217 1.39 11.70 32.89
CA HIS A 217 2.16 10.69 33.61
C HIS A 217 1.30 9.47 33.95
N GLU A 218 0.06 9.67 34.37
CA GLU A 218 -0.89 8.57 34.62
C GLU A 218 -1.19 7.79 33.33
N LEU A 219 -1.44 8.48 32.21
CA LEU A 219 -1.63 7.86 30.91
C LEU A 219 -0.41 7.03 30.49
N MET A 220 0.80 7.59 30.62
CA MET A 220 2.05 6.89 30.32
C MET A 220 2.23 5.67 31.22
N ASN A 221 1.99 5.79 32.53
CA ASN A 221 2.07 4.66 33.47
C ASN A 221 1.07 3.54 33.15
N ARG A 222 -0.12 3.89 32.64
CA ARG A 222 -1.16 2.94 32.26
C ARG A 222 -0.90 2.30 30.90
N THR A 223 -0.34 3.02 29.94
CA THR A 223 -0.31 2.58 28.53
C THR A 223 1.07 2.25 27.99
N PHE A 224 2.13 2.88 28.49
CA PHE A 224 3.46 2.76 27.90
C PHE A 224 4.00 1.34 27.99
N GLY A 225 4.21 0.71 26.84
CA GLY A 225 4.67 -0.68 26.73
C GLY A 225 3.68 -1.75 27.19
N LYS A 226 2.46 -1.37 27.53
CA LYS A 226 1.40 -2.23 28.07
C LYS A 226 0.32 -2.55 27.03
N GLY A 227 0.57 -2.23 25.76
CA GLY A 227 -0.41 -2.39 24.70
C GLY A 227 0.00 -3.39 23.63
N ALA A 228 -1.01 -4.04 23.04
CA ALA A 228 -0.90 -4.84 21.83
C ALA A 228 -1.99 -4.40 20.84
N THR A 229 -1.62 -4.17 19.58
CA THR A 229 -2.52 -3.56 18.60
C THR A 229 -2.74 -4.48 17.41
N TRP A 230 -3.99 -4.83 17.15
CA TRP A 230 -4.42 -5.38 15.87
C TRP A 230 -4.66 -4.24 14.87
N ALA A 231 -3.87 -4.24 13.80
CA ALA A 231 -4.17 -3.51 12.57
C ALA A 231 -5.00 -4.42 11.66
N ILE A 232 -6.21 -4.01 11.29
CA ILE A 232 -7.18 -4.82 10.55
C ILE A 232 -7.32 -4.24 9.14
N PHE A 233 -6.98 -5.04 8.14
CA PHE A 233 -7.03 -4.69 6.73
C PHE A 233 -8.16 -5.44 6.04
N GLY A 234 -9.31 -4.79 5.87
CA GLY A 234 -10.43 -5.37 5.13
C GLY A 234 -10.13 -5.43 3.64
N GLU A 235 -10.52 -6.54 2.99
CA GLU A 235 -10.51 -6.63 1.53
C GLU A 235 -11.57 -5.69 0.95
N ASP A 236 -11.09 -4.74 0.15
CA ASP A 236 -11.89 -3.71 -0.49
C ASP A 236 -12.36 -4.17 -1.87
N LEU A 237 -13.62 -3.91 -2.17
CA LEU A 237 -14.19 -4.34 -3.44
C LEU A 237 -13.86 -3.32 -4.56
N PRO A 238 -13.68 -3.80 -5.80
CA PRO A 238 -13.34 -2.94 -6.94
C PRO A 238 -14.58 -2.19 -7.46
N GLU A 239 -15.06 -1.23 -6.67
CA GLU A 239 -16.25 -0.42 -6.96
C GLU A 239 -15.93 0.67 -7.99
N GLU A 240 -16.66 0.72 -9.11
CA GLU A 240 -16.43 1.76 -10.13
C GLU A 240 -16.76 3.18 -9.64
N SER A 241 -17.60 3.29 -8.61
CA SER A 241 -17.90 4.56 -7.94
C SER A 241 -16.71 5.15 -7.17
N ASN A 242 -15.67 4.35 -6.93
CA ASN A 242 -14.39 4.81 -6.40
C ASN A 242 -13.44 5.08 -7.57
N TYR A 243 -13.13 6.35 -7.84
CA TYR A 243 -12.36 6.73 -9.01
C TYR A 243 -11.48 7.97 -8.81
N ILE A 244 -10.54 8.14 -9.74
CA ILE A 244 -9.65 9.29 -9.86
C ILE A 244 -10.03 10.07 -11.12
N GLU A 245 -10.15 11.38 -10.99
CA GLU A 245 -10.24 12.32 -12.11
C GLU A 245 -9.19 13.43 -11.97
N LEU A 246 -9.04 14.27 -12.99
CA LEU A 246 -8.22 15.47 -12.89
C LEU A 246 -9.06 16.60 -12.28
N ASP A 247 -8.49 17.32 -11.32
CA ASP A 247 -9.11 18.52 -10.77
C ASP A 247 -8.96 19.69 -11.76
N GLU A 248 -10.07 20.35 -12.09
CA GLU A 248 -10.09 21.48 -13.03
C GLU A 248 -9.57 22.79 -12.40
N SER A 249 -9.54 22.86 -11.06
CA SER A 249 -9.23 24.08 -10.31
C SER A 249 -7.92 23.99 -9.54
N LEU A 250 -7.55 22.79 -9.08
CA LEU A 250 -6.36 22.55 -8.29
C LEU A 250 -5.24 21.99 -9.17
N SER A 251 -4.06 22.56 -9.01
CA SER A 251 -2.82 22.05 -9.60
C SER A 251 -1.78 21.79 -8.52
N ASP A 252 -0.83 20.91 -8.80
CA ASP A 252 0.33 20.72 -7.94
C ASP A 252 1.31 21.90 -8.03
N SER A 253 2.40 21.82 -7.27
CA SER A 253 3.41 22.89 -7.22
C SER A 253 4.12 23.17 -8.55
N SER A 254 3.90 22.37 -9.59
CA SER A 254 4.41 22.57 -10.95
C SER A 254 3.32 23.02 -11.93
N GLY A 255 2.13 23.39 -11.45
CA GLY A 255 1.01 23.81 -12.29
C GLY A 255 0.35 22.66 -13.07
N ILE A 256 0.59 21.40 -12.67
CA ILE A 256 -0.02 20.23 -13.31
C ILE A 256 -1.34 19.90 -12.58
N PRO A 257 -2.47 19.69 -13.28
CA PRO A 257 -3.76 19.37 -12.66
C PRO A 257 -3.65 18.25 -11.61
N SER A 258 -4.16 18.49 -10.40
CA SER A 258 -4.08 17.57 -9.27
C SER A 258 -5.02 16.36 -9.47
N PRO A 259 -4.71 15.20 -8.89
CA PRO A 259 -5.68 14.10 -8.86
C PRO A 259 -6.78 14.41 -7.85
N LYS A 260 -8.04 14.33 -8.28
CA LYS A 260 -9.21 14.40 -7.41
C LYS A 260 -9.72 12.99 -7.14
N VAL A 261 -9.76 12.63 -5.86
CA VAL A 261 -10.06 11.27 -5.40
C VAL A 261 -11.51 11.20 -4.93
N HIS A 262 -12.30 10.36 -5.59
CA HIS A 262 -13.64 9.99 -5.16
C HIS A 262 -13.57 8.61 -4.52
N TYR A 263 -13.79 8.54 -3.22
CA TYR A 263 -13.74 7.28 -2.49
C TYR A 263 -14.83 7.21 -1.42
N LYS A 264 -15.55 6.10 -1.42
CA LYS A 264 -16.59 5.77 -0.44
C LYS A 264 -16.44 4.33 0.01
N ILE A 265 -16.56 4.14 1.32
CA ILE A 265 -16.63 2.80 1.92
C ILE A 265 -18.03 2.23 1.67
N SER A 266 -18.09 1.09 0.99
CA SER A 266 -19.34 0.39 0.65
C SER A 266 -20.04 -0.16 1.90
N GLN A 267 -21.32 -0.53 1.77
CA GLN A 267 -22.04 -1.18 2.87
C GLN A 267 -21.46 -2.56 3.20
N ASN A 268 -20.97 -3.29 2.19
CA ASN A 268 -20.23 -4.54 2.39
C ASN A 268 -19.03 -4.32 3.32
N SER A 269 -18.18 -3.35 2.97
CA SER A 269 -16.96 -3.04 3.72
C SER A 269 -17.27 -2.57 5.14
N LYS A 270 -18.36 -1.82 5.37
CA LYS A 270 -18.78 -1.43 6.73
C LYS A 270 -19.16 -2.62 7.60
N ARG A 271 -19.96 -3.56 7.06
CA ARG A 271 -20.38 -4.76 7.78
C ARG A 271 -19.22 -5.71 8.05
N LEU A 272 -18.37 -5.92 7.04
CA LEU A 272 -17.12 -6.65 7.16
C LEU A 272 -16.28 -6.08 8.32
N MET A 273 -16.01 -4.77 8.33
CA MET A 273 -15.17 -4.17 9.35
C MET A 273 -15.80 -4.20 10.74
N GLY A 274 -17.13 -4.05 10.85
CA GLY A 274 -17.85 -4.22 12.12
C GLY A 274 -17.63 -5.60 12.73
N PHE A 275 -17.82 -6.66 11.94
CA PHE A 275 -17.56 -8.03 12.37
C PHE A 275 -16.10 -8.25 12.78
N GLN A 276 -15.15 -7.75 11.99
CA GLN A 276 -13.72 -7.96 12.25
C GLN A 276 -13.27 -7.25 13.53
N VAL A 277 -13.78 -6.03 13.79
CA VAL A 277 -13.51 -5.30 15.03
C VAL A 277 -14.03 -6.06 16.25
N GLU A 278 -15.27 -6.54 16.21
CA GLU A 278 -15.88 -7.31 17.32
C GLU A 278 -15.04 -8.55 17.67
N ARG A 279 -14.62 -9.32 16.66
CA ARG A 279 -13.77 -10.50 16.86
C ARG A 279 -12.36 -10.13 17.34
N ALA A 280 -11.81 -8.99 16.91
CA ALA A 280 -10.50 -8.54 17.37
C ALA A 280 -10.52 -8.11 18.85
N GLU A 281 -11.61 -7.49 19.31
CA GLU A 281 -11.84 -7.18 20.72
C GLU A 281 -11.92 -8.45 21.57
N GLU A 282 -12.67 -9.46 21.12
CA GLU A 282 -12.74 -10.79 21.74
C GLU A 282 -11.35 -11.43 21.88
N SER A 283 -10.54 -11.36 20.82
CA SER A 283 -9.17 -11.89 20.84
C SER A 283 -8.26 -11.21 21.87
N LEU A 284 -8.37 -9.88 22.03
CA LEU A 284 -7.58 -9.13 23.02
C LEU A 284 -8.09 -9.33 24.46
N ARG A 285 -9.41 -9.45 24.64
CA ARG A 285 -10.02 -9.77 25.95
C ARG A 285 -9.66 -11.18 26.39
N ALA A 286 -9.70 -12.17 25.49
CA ALA A 286 -9.23 -13.53 25.76
C ALA A 286 -7.74 -13.57 26.09
N ALA A 287 -6.94 -12.69 25.50
CA ALA A 287 -5.55 -12.52 25.89
C ALA A 287 -5.37 -11.87 27.27
N GLY A 288 -6.42 -11.37 27.92
CA GLY A 288 -6.38 -10.77 29.25
C GLY A 288 -6.19 -9.26 29.26
N ALA A 289 -6.61 -8.56 28.21
CA ALA A 289 -6.62 -7.10 28.21
C ALA A 289 -7.65 -6.55 29.23
N SER A 290 -7.19 -5.71 30.16
CA SER A 290 -8.05 -5.04 31.15
C SER A 290 -8.90 -3.94 30.50
N ASP A 291 -8.42 -3.35 29.40
CA ASP A 291 -9.18 -2.41 28.58
C ASP A 291 -8.92 -2.61 27.08
N VAL A 292 -9.86 -2.18 26.23
CA VAL A 292 -9.74 -2.25 24.77
C VAL A 292 -10.21 -0.94 24.14
N THR A 293 -9.37 -0.35 23.31
CA THR A 293 -9.66 0.87 22.55
C THR A 293 -9.76 0.56 21.06
N THR A 294 -10.82 1.06 20.42
CA THR A 294 -11.13 0.78 19.02
C THR A 294 -11.20 2.07 18.20
N ALA A 295 -10.53 2.07 17.05
CA ALA A 295 -10.66 3.08 16.00
C ALA A 295 -11.07 2.38 14.70
N ASN A 296 -12.37 2.42 14.39
CA ASN A 296 -12.94 1.76 13.22
C ASN A 296 -13.04 2.71 12.02
N LEU A 297 -12.90 2.18 10.80
CA LEU A 297 -13.02 2.90 9.53
C LEU A 297 -12.24 4.22 9.52
N LEU A 298 -10.95 4.15 9.87
CA LEU A 298 -10.07 5.31 9.96
C LEU A 298 -10.05 6.10 8.65
N ARG A 299 -10.46 7.37 8.68
CA ARG A 299 -10.55 8.21 7.47
C ARG A 299 -9.18 8.55 6.88
N TYR A 300 -8.15 8.68 7.71
CA TYR A 300 -6.76 8.86 7.28
C TYR A 300 -6.06 7.51 7.01
N SER A 301 -6.81 6.54 6.48
CA SER A 301 -6.27 5.31 5.91
C SER A 301 -6.15 5.46 4.39
N GLY A 302 -5.26 4.70 3.75
CA GLY A 302 -5.06 4.85 2.31
C GLY A 302 -3.67 4.56 1.76
N TRP A 303 -2.84 3.84 2.50
CA TRP A 303 -1.46 3.60 2.08
C TRP A 303 -1.35 2.52 0.99
N HIS A 304 -2.37 1.69 0.81
CA HIS A 304 -2.39 0.62 -0.18
C HIS A 304 -3.23 1.00 -1.40
N LEU A 305 -2.68 1.85 -2.26
CA LEU A 305 -3.37 2.36 -3.44
C LEU A 305 -3.39 1.30 -4.56
N MET A 306 -4.59 0.86 -4.96
CA MET A 306 -4.75 -0.24 -5.93
C MET A 306 -5.89 -0.02 -6.94
N GLY A 307 -5.84 -0.73 -8.08
CA GLY A 307 -7.01 -1.01 -8.93
C GLY A 307 -7.29 -0.08 -10.12
N THR A 308 -6.68 1.10 -10.14
CA THR A 308 -6.98 2.19 -11.09
C THR A 308 -6.55 1.97 -12.55
N ALA A 309 -5.89 0.86 -12.86
CA ALA A 309 -5.51 0.46 -14.21
C ALA A 309 -5.59 -1.07 -14.35
N LYS A 310 -6.73 -1.63 -13.95
CA LYS A 310 -6.99 -3.08 -13.81
C LYS A 310 -6.41 -3.92 -14.95
N MET A 311 -5.75 -5.02 -14.57
CA MET A 311 -5.28 -6.09 -15.45
C MET A 311 -6.41 -7.03 -15.92
N GLY A 312 -6.36 -7.50 -17.17
CA GLY A 312 -7.27 -8.50 -17.73
C GLY A 312 -6.94 -8.85 -19.18
N ASP A 313 -7.51 -9.93 -19.71
CA ASP A 313 -7.24 -10.36 -21.09
C ASP A 313 -8.14 -9.68 -22.14
N ASP A 314 -9.27 -9.11 -21.71
CA ASP A 314 -10.23 -8.43 -22.59
C ASP A 314 -9.95 -6.91 -22.59
N PRO A 315 -9.52 -6.32 -23.73
CA PRO A 315 -9.22 -4.90 -23.84
C PRO A 315 -10.44 -4.00 -23.60
N ALA A 316 -11.67 -4.50 -23.77
CA ALA A 316 -12.88 -3.74 -23.44
C ALA A 316 -13.17 -3.69 -21.93
N LYS A 317 -12.49 -4.51 -21.12
CA LYS A 317 -12.76 -4.68 -19.67
C LYS A 317 -11.52 -4.55 -18.78
N SER A 318 -10.40 -4.13 -19.35
CA SER A 318 -9.13 -3.95 -18.65
C SER A 318 -8.26 -2.90 -19.33
N VAL A 319 -7.29 -2.37 -18.61
CA VAL A 319 -6.33 -1.36 -19.11
C VAL A 319 -5.06 -2.03 -19.63
N VAL A 320 -4.62 -3.08 -18.93
CA VAL A 320 -3.42 -3.85 -19.28
C VAL A 320 -3.71 -5.34 -19.38
N ASN A 321 -2.94 -6.03 -20.22
CA ASN A 321 -2.98 -7.48 -20.31
C ASN A 321 -2.30 -8.17 -19.11
N ARG A 322 -2.33 -9.50 -19.09
CA ARG A 322 -1.69 -10.33 -18.04
C ARG A 322 -0.18 -10.11 -17.83
N PHE A 323 0.51 -9.43 -18.74
CA PHE A 323 1.92 -9.04 -18.62
C PHE A 323 2.09 -7.54 -18.37
N GLN A 324 1.03 -6.88 -17.89
CA GLN A 324 1.03 -5.46 -17.53
C GLN A 324 1.34 -4.53 -18.71
N ARG A 325 1.21 -5.02 -19.94
CA ARG A 325 1.32 -4.21 -21.16
C ARG A 325 -0.04 -3.57 -21.45
N SER A 326 -0.05 -2.28 -21.77
CA SER A 326 -1.26 -1.58 -22.23
C SER A 326 -1.88 -2.32 -23.42
N HIS A 327 -3.21 -2.38 -23.45
CA HIS A 327 -3.94 -2.86 -24.63
C HIS A 327 -3.92 -1.87 -25.79
N ASP A 328 -3.80 -0.58 -25.48
CA ASP A 328 -3.91 0.51 -26.46
C ASP A 328 -2.55 0.97 -27.02
N VAL A 329 -1.47 0.76 -26.27
CA VAL A 329 -0.12 1.29 -26.56
C VAL A 329 0.91 0.17 -26.39
N GLU A 330 1.38 -0.40 -27.49
CA GLU A 330 2.11 -1.67 -27.48
C GLU A 330 3.43 -1.65 -26.70
N ASN A 331 4.08 -0.50 -26.58
CA ASN A 331 5.36 -0.33 -25.88
C ASN A 331 5.23 0.41 -24.53
N LEU A 332 4.01 0.48 -23.98
CA LEU A 332 3.71 1.00 -22.66
C LEU A 332 3.36 -0.14 -21.69
N TYR A 333 4.01 -0.14 -20.53
CA TYR A 333 3.74 -1.06 -19.43
C TYR A 333 3.34 -0.30 -18.17
N ILE A 334 2.49 -0.88 -17.32
CA ILE A 334 2.06 -0.30 -16.04
C ILE A 334 2.42 -1.27 -14.90
N VAL A 335 3.41 -0.90 -14.10
CA VAL A 335 4.05 -1.76 -13.10
C VAL A 335 3.96 -1.17 -11.70
N ASP A 336 2.76 -1.16 -11.14
CA ASP A 336 2.49 -0.79 -9.74
C ASP A 336 1.14 -1.36 -9.24
N GLY A 337 0.64 -0.87 -8.10
CA GLY A 337 -0.64 -1.31 -7.51
C GLY A 337 -1.88 -1.04 -8.35
N SER A 338 -1.83 -0.13 -9.34
CA SER A 338 -2.98 0.18 -10.22
C SER A 338 -3.53 -1.04 -10.94
N VAL A 339 -2.70 -2.05 -11.23
CA VAL A 339 -3.11 -3.20 -12.05
C VAL A 339 -3.93 -4.25 -11.31
N PHE A 340 -4.09 -4.10 -10.00
CA PHE A 340 -4.78 -5.08 -9.16
C PHE A 340 -6.25 -5.24 -9.58
N VAL A 341 -6.72 -6.50 -9.60
CA VAL A 341 -8.11 -6.83 -9.95
C VAL A 341 -9.02 -6.84 -8.72
N THR A 342 -8.46 -7.25 -7.59
CA THR A 342 -9.02 -7.18 -6.24
C THR A 342 -7.93 -6.65 -5.31
N SER A 343 -8.29 -6.06 -4.17
CA SER A 343 -7.29 -5.55 -3.24
C SER A 343 -6.54 -6.66 -2.51
N SER A 344 -7.13 -7.87 -2.44
CA SER A 344 -6.88 -8.85 -1.37
C SER A 344 -7.11 -8.22 0.02
N GLY A 345 -6.81 -8.90 1.12
CA GLY A 345 -6.67 -8.23 2.43
C GLY A 345 -5.23 -8.21 2.92
N VAL A 346 -4.23 -8.53 2.09
CA VAL A 346 -2.81 -8.48 2.47
C VAL A 346 -2.12 -7.25 1.93
N ASN A 347 -1.03 -6.82 2.56
CA ASN A 347 -0.22 -5.71 2.09
C ASN A 347 0.28 -5.97 0.65
N PRO A 348 0.08 -5.05 -0.32
CA PRO A 348 0.19 -5.38 -1.74
C PRO A 348 1.64 -5.40 -2.27
N THR A 349 2.61 -4.83 -1.55
CA THR A 349 3.97 -4.60 -2.08
C THR A 349 4.65 -5.87 -2.56
N ALA A 350 4.53 -6.99 -1.84
CA ALA A 350 5.12 -8.26 -2.26
C ALA A 350 4.56 -8.74 -3.61
N THR A 351 3.24 -8.63 -3.79
CA THR A 351 2.57 -8.95 -5.05
C THR A 351 2.95 -7.97 -6.16
N ILE A 352 3.05 -6.67 -5.88
CA ILE A 352 3.53 -5.66 -6.84
C ILE A 352 4.93 -6.04 -7.34
N THR A 353 5.84 -6.41 -6.44
CA THR A 353 7.21 -6.82 -6.81
C THR A 353 7.22 -8.13 -7.61
N ALA A 354 6.39 -9.12 -7.24
CA ALA A 354 6.28 -10.37 -7.99
C ALA A 354 5.79 -10.13 -9.43
N LEU A 355 4.78 -9.27 -9.60
CA LEU A 355 4.27 -8.86 -10.90
C LEU A 355 5.33 -8.09 -11.70
N ALA A 356 6.06 -7.17 -11.06
CA ALA A 356 7.14 -6.42 -11.68
C ALA A 356 8.25 -7.33 -12.23
N LEU A 357 8.69 -8.32 -11.45
CA LEU A 357 9.69 -9.31 -11.87
C LEU A 357 9.21 -10.12 -13.07
N ARG A 358 7.96 -10.63 -13.01
CA ARG A 358 7.35 -11.38 -14.12
C ARG A 358 7.28 -10.55 -15.41
N THR A 359 6.91 -9.28 -15.29
CA THR A 359 6.80 -8.37 -16.44
C THR A 359 8.17 -8.03 -17.01
N ALA A 360 9.17 -7.77 -16.16
CA ALA A 360 10.55 -7.54 -16.58
C ALA A 360 11.11 -8.76 -17.35
N ASP A 361 10.92 -9.98 -16.82
CA ASP A 361 11.32 -11.21 -17.50
C ASP A 361 10.66 -11.35 -18.88
N ASN A 362 9.37 -11.01 -18.98
CA ASN A 362 8.64 -11.06 -20.24
C ASN A 362 9.18 -10.03 -21.24
N ILE A 363 9.45 -8.80 -20.82
CA ILE A 363 10.04 -7.75 -21.66
C ILE A 363 11.40 -8.21 -22.19
N VAL A 364 12.26 -8.78 -21.34
CA VAL A 364 13.59 -9.27 -21.73
C VAL A 364 13.49 -10.44 -22.72
N LYS A 365 12.61 -11.41 -22.45
CA LYS A 365 12.39 -12.58 -23.32
C LYS A 365 11.83 -12.19 -24.70
N SER A 366 10.92 -11.22 -24.74
CA SER A 366 10.25 -10.76 -25.96
C SER A 366 10.90 -9.52 -26.59
N ARG A 367 12.11 -9.12 -26.16
CA ARG A 367 12.74 -7.85 -26.56
C ARG A 367 12.86 -7.63 -28.07
N SER A 368 13.03 -8.70 -28.85
CA SER A 368 13.12 -8.63 -30.32
C SER A 368 11.77 -8.41 -31.01
N LEU A 369 10.67 -8.59 -30.28
CA LEU A 369 9.29 -8.41 -30.75
C LEU A 369 8.66 -7.10 -30.26
N GLN A 370 9.41 -6.30 -29.50
CA GLN A 370 8.90 -5.03 -28.98
C GLN A 370 8.73 -4.04 -30.13
N ALA A 371 7.51 -3.54 -30.32
CA ALA A 371 7.28 -2.37 -31.15
C ALA A 371 8.06 -1.19 -30.57
N VAL A 372 8.81 -0.48 -31.39
CA VAL A 372 9.59 0.69 -30.98
C VAL A 372 9.34 1.83 -31.96
N PRO A 373 9.27 3.09 -31.48
CA PRO A 373 9.30 4.24 -32.37
C PRO A 373 10.56 4.23 -33.24
N SER A 374 10.40 4.60 -34.51
CA SER A 374 11.48 4.74 -35.49
C SER A 374 12.52 5.77 -35.10
#